data_AF-A0A8T0MBT2-F1
#
_entry.id   AF-A0A8T0MBT2-F1
#
_cell.length_a   1.000
_cell.length_b   1.000
_cell.length_c   1.000
_cell.angle_alpha   90.00
_cell.angle_beta   90.00
_cell.angle_gamma   90.00
#
_symmetry.space_group_name_H-M   'P 1'
#
loop_
_entity.id
_entity.type
_entity.pdbx_description
1 polymer ?
#
loop_
_entity_poly.entity_id
_entity_poly.type
_entity_poly.pdbx_seq_one_letter_code
_entity_poly.pdbx_strand_id
1 'polypeptide(L)'
;MMHLTCTNMPVEKIDHALETIKSNGIQNVLALRGDPPHGQDKFVQVEGGFACALDLVQHIRAKYGDYFGITVAGYPEAHPDAIQGEGGATLEAYTNDLAYLKRKVDAGADLIVTQLFYDTDIFLKFVNDCRQIGITCPIVPGIMPINNYKGFVRMTGFCKTKIPAEITAALDPIKDNEEAVKAYGIHLGTEMCKKILASGIKTLHLYTLNMEKSALAILMNLGLIEESKVSRPLPWRPPTNVFRVKEDVRPIFWANRPKSYITRTLGWDQYPHGRWGDSRNPSYGALTDHQFTRPRGRGKKLQEEWAVPLKSVEDISERFTNFCEGKLTSSPWSELDGLQPETKIIDDQLVKINQKGFLTINSQPAVNGEKSDSPTVGWGGPGGYVYQKAYLELFCAKDKLDQLVEKIKAFPALTYIAVNKDGESFSNIPANAVNAVTWGVFPGKEIIQPTVVDSASFMVWKDEAFEIWTRGWGCLFPEGDSSRELLEKVQKSYYLVSLVDNDYIHGDLFAAFKEL
;
A
#
# COMPACT_ATOMS: atom_id res chain seq x y z
N MET A 1 5.45 -9.21 -7.90
CA MET A 1 5.83 -9.92 -9.15
C MET A 1 5.06 -9.26 -10.28
N MET A 2 5.74 -8.76 -11.31
CA MET A 2 5.11 -8.20 -12.49
C MET A 2 4.92 -9.31 -13.53
N HIS A 3 3.74 -9.43 -14.14
CA HIS A 3 3.54 -10.34 -15.26
C HIS A 3 3.98 -9.66 -16.55
N LEU A 4 4.79 -10.37 -17.36
CA LEU A 4 5.26 -9.90 -18.65
C LEU A 4 5.03 -10.98 -19.70
N THR A 5 4.14 -10.70 -20.65
CA THR A 5 3.93 -11.54 -21.83
C THR A 5 4.91 -11.16 -22.93
N CYS A 6 5.15 -12.03 -23.90
CA CYS A 6 5.99 -11.73 -25.06
C CYS A 6 5.25 -11.83 -26.40
N THR A 7 3.97 -12.24 -26.41
CA THR A 7 3.13 -12.19 -27.61
C THR A 7 2.84 -10.76 -28.04
N ASN A 8 2.75 -10.53 -29.35
CA ASN A 8 2.36 -9.27 -29.98
C ASN A 8 3.25 -8.06 -29.64
N MET A 9 4.50 -8.29 -29.21
CA MET A 9 5.43 -7.23 -28.84
C MET A 9 6.78 -7.41 -29.54
N PRO A 10 7.26 -6.38 -30.26
CA PRO A 10 8.66 -6.29 -30.66
C PRO A 10 9.59 -6.30 -29.44
N VAL A 11 10.82 -6.78 -29.62
CA VAL A 11 11.82 -6.90 -28.54
C VAL A 11 12.10 -5.55 -27.88
N GLU A 12 12.04 -4.45 -28.63
CA GLU A 12 12.27 -3.09 -28.11
C GLU A 12 11.24 -2.70 -27.04
N LYS A 13 9.98 -3.14 -27.18
CA LYS A 13 8.95 -2.88 -26.17
C LYS A 13 9.19 -3.70 -24.90
N ILE A 14 9.66 -4.93 -25.06
CA ILE A 14 10.04 -5.80 -23.94
C ILE A 14 11.22 -5.19 -23.20
N ASP A 15 12.22 -4.69 -23.94
CA ASP A 15 13.39 -4.01 -23.38
C ASP A 15 13.02 -2.74 -22.62
N HIS A 16 12.15 -1.92 -23.19
CA HIS A 16 11.64 -0.73 -22.53
C HIS A 16 10.89 -1.07 -21.23
N ALA A 17 10.05 -2.11 -21.25
CA ALA A 17 9.33 -2.58 -20.08
C ALA A 17 10.29 -3.08 -18.98
N LEU A 18 11.29 -3.88 -19.35
CA LEU A 18 12.28 -4.43 -18.42
C LEU A 18 13.15 -3.32 -17.79
N GLU A 19 13.62 -2.35 -18.58
CA GLU A 19 14.39 -1.22 -18.05
C GLU A 19 13.54 -0.32 -17.14
N THR A 20 12.27 -0.10 -17.51
CA THR A 20 11.32 0.66 -16.69
C THR A 20 11.10 -0.01 -15.34
N ILE A 21 10.88 -1.33 -15.30
CA ILE A 21 10.61 -2.00 -14.02
C ILE A 21 11.86 -2.11 -13.14
N LYS A 22 13.04 -2.28 -13.75
CA LYS A 22 14.33 -2.27 -13.05
C LYS A 22 14.65 -0.90 -12.44
N SER A 23 14.48 0.18 -13.21
CA SER A 23 14.65 1.55 -12.69
C SER A 23 13.67 1.88 -11.56
N ASN A 24 12.50 1.23 -11.53
CA ASN A 24 11.52 1.33 -10.43
C ASN A 24 11.77 0.34 -9.27
N GLY A 25 12.87 -0.44 -9.31
CA GLY A 25 13.27 -1.35 -8.24
C GLY A 25 12.49 -2.67 -8.19
N ILE A 26 11.73 -3.03 -9.23
CA ILE A 26 11.04 -4.30 -9.33
C ILE A 26 12.05 -5.39 -9.67
N GLN A 27 12.09 -6.45 -8.85
CA GLN A 27 13.03 -7.56 -9.03
C GLN A 27 12.38 -8.88 -9.41
N ASN A 28 11.05 -8.96 -9.56
CA ASN A 28 10.38 -10.25 -9.79
C ASN A 28 9.46 -10.17 -10.99
N VAL A 29 9.72 -11.01 -12.00
CA VAL A 29 8.98 -11.09 -13.27
C VAL A 29 8.39 -12.49 -13.45
N LEU A 30 7.11 -12.57 -13.80
CA LEU A 30 6.50 -13.79 -14.34
C LEU A 30 6.58 -13.74 -15.86
N ALA A 31 7.48 -14.52 -16.44
CA ALA A 31 7.70 -14.60 -17.88
C ALA A 31 6.65 -15.52 -18.52
N LEU A 32 5.82 -14.95 -19.38
CA LEU A 32 4.70 -15.61 -20.04
C LEU A 32 4.83 -15.49 -21.55
N ARG A 33 4.27 -16.47 -22.27
CA ARG A 33 4.02 -16.32 -23.71
C ARG A 33 2.97 -15.23 -23.89
N GLY A 34 1.79 -15.45 -23.32
CA GLY A 34 0.57 -14.71 -23.60
C GLY A 34 -0.35 -15.51 -24.51
N ASP A 35 -1.62 -15.16 -24.50
CA ASP A 35 -2.64 -15.77 -25.35
C ASP A 35 -2.70 -15.07 -26.72
N PRO A 36 -3.26 -15.74 -27.75
CA PRO A 36 -3.56 -15.09 -29.02
C PRO A 36 -4.48 -13.86 -28.84
N PRO A 37 -4.42 -12.87 -29.75
CA PRO A 37 -5.38 -11.77 -29.75
C PRO A 37 -6.83 -12.24 -29.73
N HIS A 38 -7.73 -11.45 -29.14
CA HIS A 38 -9.14 -11.79 -29.12
C HIS A 38 -9.68 -11.97 -30.54
N GLY A 39 -10.34 -13.12 -30.78
CA GLY A 39 -10.86 -13.49 -32.11
C GLY A 39 -9.87 -14.29 -32.97
N GLN A 40 -8.69 -14.64 -32.47
CA GLN A 40 -7.75 -15.55 -33.15
C GLN A 40 -7.55 -16.83 -32.34
N ASP A 41 -7.61 -17.98 -33.02
CA ASP A 41 -7.42 -19.29 -32.37
C ASP A 41 -5.94 -19.67 -32.23
N LYS A 42 -5.04 -18.98 -32.95
CA LYS A 42 -3.61 -19.29 -32.97
C LYS A 42 -2.77 -18.04 -32.81
N PHE A 43 -1.71 -18.19 -32.03
CA PHE A 43 -0.67 -17.18 -31.92
C PHE A 43 0.14 -17.12 -33.22
N VAL A 44 0.41 -15.90 -33.69
CA VAL A 44 1.34 -15.62 -34.79
C VAL A 44 2.43 -14.70 -34.25
N GLN A 45 3.68 -15.13 -34.40
CA GLN A 45 4.84 -14.34 -33.99
C GLN A 45 4.92 -13.07 -34.83
N VAL A 46 5.12 -11.93 -34.16
CA VAL A 46 5.41 -10.66 -34.84
C VAL A 46 6.84 -10.70 -35.36
N GLU A 47 7.10 -10.06 -36.50
CA GLU A 47 8.44 -9.96 -37.06
C GLU A 47 9.41 -9.38 -36.01
N GLY A 48 10.52 -10.08 -35.77
CA GLY A 48 11.51 -9.71 -34.75
C GLY A 48 11.08 -9.90 -33.29
N GLY A 49 9.87 -10.39 -33.00
CA GLY A 49 9.39 -10.67 -31.63
C GLY A 49 9.74 -12.07 -31.13
N PHE A 50 9.38 -12.37 -29.88
CA PHE A 50 9.58 -13.71 -29.31
C PHE A 50 8.44 -14.68 -29.67
N ALA A 51 8.79 -15.95 -29.86
CA ALA A 51 7.83 -17.00 -30.19
C ALA A 51 7.23 -17.63 -28.92
N CYS A 52 7.98 -17.64 -27.82
CA CYS A 52 7.59 -18.35 -26.62
C CYS A 52 8.19 -17.76 -25.34
N ALA A 53 7.65 -18.21 -24.19
CA ALA A 53 8.13 -17.79 -22.87
C ALA A 53 9.61 -18.13 -22.63
N LEU A 54 10.13 -19.19 -23.26
CA LEU A 54 11.54 -19.58 -23.16
C LEU A 54 12.47 -18.48 -23.69
N ASP A 55 12.13 -17.88 -24.83
CA ASP A 55 12.91 -16.79 -25.42
C ASP A 55 12.98 -15.59 -24.46
N LEU A 56 11.86 -15.26 -23.80
CA LEU A 56 11.80 -14.19 -22.81
C LEU A 56 12.69 -14.48 -21.58
N VAL A 57 12.71 -15.72 -21.07
CA VAL A 57 13.60 -16.11 -19.97
C VAL A 57 15.06 -15.94 -20.36
N GLN A 58 15.45 -16.47 -21.53
CA GLN A 58 16.81 -16.38 -22.05
C GLN A 58 17.23 -14.91 -22.24
N HIS A 59 16.35 -14.08 -22.79
CA HIS A 59 16.59 -12.65 -22.99
C HIS A 59 16.81 -11.91 -21.68
N ILE A 60 15.95 -12.13 -20.68
CA ILE A 60 16.09 -11.50 -19.36
C ILE A 60 17.43 -11.90 -18.73
N ARG A 61 17.79 -13.19 -18.76
CA ARG A 61 19.05 -13.68 -18.20
C ARG A 61 20.27 -13.10 -18.93
N ALA A 62 20.25 -13.09 -20.27
CA ALA A 62 21.35 -12.57 -21.06
C ALA A 62 21.62 -11.08 -20.80
N LYS A 63 20.56 -10.28 -20.60
CA LYS A 63 20.67 -8.82 -20.47
C LYS A 63 20.83 -8.32 -19.03
N TYR A 64 20.22 -9.01 -18.06
CA TYR A 64 20.14 -8.54 -16.67
C TYR A 64 20.78 -9.50 -15.65
N GLY A 65 21.30 -10.65 -16.09
CA GLY A 65 21.87 -11.67 -15.21
C GLY A 65 20.89 -12.08 -14.12
N ASP A 66 21.33 -11.99 -12.87
CA ASP A 66 20.58 -12.40 -11.69
C ASP A 66 19.80 -11.25 -11.02
N TYR A 67 19.70 -10.08 -11.66
CA TYR A 67 18.94 -8.96 -11.09
C TYR A 67 17.46 -9.31 -10.88
N PHE A 68 16.86 -10.01 -11.84
CA PHE A 68 15.47 -10.42 -11.77
C PHE A 68 15.34 -11.86 -11.26
N GLY A 69 14.50 -12.07 -10.25
CA GLY A 69 13.85 -13.35 -10.00
C GLY A 69 12.84 -13.65 -11.12
N ILE A 70 13.01 -14.77 -11.81
CA ILE A 70 12.17 -15.17 -12.94
C ILE A 70 11.25 -16.31 -12.52
N THR A 71 9.96 -16.06 -12.58
CA THR A 71 8.92 -17.09 -12.44
C THR A 71 8.40 -17.50 -13.81
N VAL A 72 8.04 -18.78 -13.97
CA VAL A 72 7.36 -19.29 -15.17
C VAL A 72 6.09 -20.05 -14.81
N ALA A 73 5.13 -20.09 -15.74
CA ALA A 73 3.91 -20.88 -15.58
C ALA A 73 4.18 -22.38 -15.76
N GLY A 74 3.56 -23.21 -14.93
CA GLY A 74 3.47 -24.67 -15.08
C GLY A 74 2.01 -25.14 -15.15
N TYR A 75 1.74 -26.27 -15.80
CA TYR A 75 0.38 -26.75 -16.03
C TYR A 75 0.24 -28.20 -15.56
N PRO A 76 -0.37 -28.45 -14.37
CA PRO A 76 -0.50 -29.80 -13.83
C PRO A 76 -1.24 -30.78 -14.75
N GLU A 77 -2.10 -30.26 -15.62
CA GLU A 77 -2.95 -31.00 -16.56
C GLU A 77 -2.52 -30.83 -18.03
N ALA A 78 -1.28 -30.35 -18.26
CA ALA A 78 -0.75 -29.83 -19.53
C ALA A 78 -1.34 -28.47 -19.95
N HIS A 79 -0.62 -27.76 -20.82
CA HIS A 79 -1.07 -26.51 -21.39
C HIS A 79 -2.43 -26.66 -22.11
N PRO A 80 -3.39 -25.71 -22.00
CA PRO A 80 -4.71 -25.82 -22.64
C PRO A 80 -4.68 -26.07 -24.15
N ASP A 81 -3.72 -25.47 -24.87
CA ASP A 81 -3.48 -25.72 -26.30
C ASP A 81 -3.17 -27.19 -26.63
N ALA A 82 -2.70 -27.97 -25.66
CA ALA A 82 -2.34 -29.39 -25.78
C ALA A 82 -3.48 -30.34 -25.37
N ILE A 83 -4.57 -29.83 -24.80
CA ILE A 83 -5.74 -30.61 -24.37
C ILE A 83 -6.76 -30.67 -25.51
N GLN A 84 -7.08 -31.89 -25.97
CA GLN A 84 -8.05 -32.16 -27.03
C GLN A 84 -9.34 -32.76 -26.44
N GLY A 85 -10.44 -31.99 -26.46
CA GLY A 85 -11.75 -32.44 -25.98
C GLY A 85 -11.84 -32.66 -24.47
N GLU A 86 -12.86 -33.39 -24.03
CA GLU A 86 -13.21 -33.60 -22.61
C GLU A 86 -12.33 -34.65 -21.90
N GLY A 87 -11.46 -35.35 -22.63
CA GLY A 87 -10.63 -36.46 -22.12
C GLY A 87 -9.31 -36.07 -21.46
N GLY A 88 -8.95 -34.79 -21.42
CA GLY A 88 -7.64 -34.31 -20.96
C GLY A 88 -6.54 -34.42 -22.02
N ALA A 89 -5.30 -34.09 -21.65
CA ALA A 89 -4.13 -34.23 -22.53
C ALA A 89 -3.71 -35.69 -22.69
N THR A 90 -3.19 -36.06 -23.88
CA THR A 90 -2.52 -37.35 -24.06
C THR A 90 -1.24 -37.42 -23.23
N LEU A 91 -0.77 -38.63 -22.89
CA LEU A 91 0.49 -38.79 -22.16
C LEU A 91 1.67 -38.15 -22.91
N GLU A 92 1.69 -38.26 -24.23
CA GLU A 92 2.70 -37.62 -25.08
C GLU A 92 2.64 -36.09 -24.99
N ALA A 93 1.45 -35.50 -25.09
CA ALA A 93 1.25 -34.06 -24.97
C ALA A 93 1.68 -33.53 -23.59
N TYR A 94 1.32 -34.25 -22.52
CA TYR A 94 1.75 -33.94 -21.16
C TYR A 94 3.27 -34.03 -20.99
N THR A 95 3.89 -35.09 -21.52
CA THR A 95 5.35 -35.29 -21.45
C THR A 95 6.10 -34.19 -22.21
N ASN A 96 5.58 -33.78 -23.38
CA ASN A 96 6.15 -32.68 -24.16
C ASN A 96 6.05 -31.33 -23.42
N ASP A 97 4.92 -31.07 -22.74
CA ASP A 97 4.74 -29.85 -21.94
C ASP A 97 5.69 -29.83 -20.72
N LEU A 98 5.89 -30.97 -20.06
CA LEU A 98 6.89 -31.12 -19.00
C LEU A 98 8.32 -30.90 -19.49
N ALA A 99 8.68 -31.45 -20.65
CA ALA A 99 10.00 -31.23 -21.26
C ALA A 99 10.21 -29.74 -21.63
N TYR A 100 9.17 -29.07 -22.11
CA TYR A 100 9.22 -27.63 -22.37
C TYR A 100 9.35 -26.80 -21.07
N LEU A 101 8.64 -27.18 -20.00
CA LEU A 101 8.81 -26.58 -18.69
C LEU A 101 10.24 -26.72 -18.18
N LYS A 102 10.84 -27.91 -18.30
CA LYS A 102 12.26 -28.15 -17.94
C LYS A 102 13.19 -27.22 -18.70
N ARG A 103 12.99 -27.03 -20.01
CA ARG A 103 13.79 -26.08 -20.81
C ARG A 103 13.67 -24.64 -20.31
N LYS A 104 12.49 -24.19 -19.88
CA LYS A 104 12.30 -22.85 -19.28
C LYS A 104 13.05 -22.72 -17.94
N VAL A 105 13.04 -23.76 -17.12
CA VAL A 105 13.80 -23.80 -15.86
C VAL A 105 15.30 -23.77 -16.15
N ASP A 106 15.77 -24.59 -17.08
CA ASP A 106 17.19 -24.67 -17.47
C ASP A 106 17.73 -23.38 -18.09
N ALA A 107 16.86 -22.61 -18.75
CA ALA A 107 17.20 -21.29 -19.24
C ALA A 107 17.37 -20.23 -18.14
N GLY A 108 17.02 -20.56 -16.89
CA GLY A 108 17.25 -19.73 -15.72
C GLY A 108 15.99 -19.28 -14.99
N ALA A 109 14.87 -19.99 -15.06
CA ALA A 109 13.71 -19.68 -14.21
C ALA A 109 13.92 -20.18 -12.76
N ASP A 110 13.62 -19.34 -11.79
CA ASP A 110 13.85 -19.57 -10.36
C ASP A 110 12.64 -20.18 -9.63
N LEU A 111 11.45 -20.04 -10.21
CA LEU A 111 10.19 -20.41 -9.58
C LEU A 111 9.15 -20.86 -10.61
N ILE A 112 8.35 -21.87 -10.27
CA ILE A 112 7.17 -22.24 -11.05
C ILE A 112 5.91 -21.85 -10.26
N VAL A 113 4.97 -21.16 -10.91
CA VAL A 113 3.60 -21.01 -10.41
C VAL A 113 2.68 -21.82 -11.32
N THR A 114 1.87 -22.70 -10.74
CA THR A 114 1.00 -23.56 -11.55
C THR A 114 -0.28 -22.86 -11.94
N GLN A 115 -0.86 -23.25 -13.08
CA GLN A 115 -2.26 -23.02 -13.39
C GLN A 115 -3.16 -23.60 -12.29
N LEU A 116 -4.37 -23.07 -12.17
CA LEU A 116 -5.41 -23.57 -11.30
C LEU A 116 -5.77 -25.04 -11.60
N PHE A 117 -6.09 -25.78 -10.55
CA PHE A 117 -6.55 -27.18 -10.56
C PHE A 117 -7.58 -27.37 -9.46
N TYR A 118 -8.42 -28.40 -9.55
CA TYR A 118 -9.39 -28.76 -8.49
C TYR A 118 -9.19 -30.19 -7.96
N ASP A 119 -8.25 -30.93 -8.54
CA ASP A 119 -7.78 -32.22 -8.05
C ASP A 119 -6.37 -32.07 -7.49
N THR A 120 -6.24 -32.21 -6.17
CA THR A 120 -4.95 -32.07 -5.47
C THR A 120 -3.98 -33.20 -5.80
N ASP A 121 -4.47 -34.40 -6.14
CA ASP A 121 -3.60 -35.53 -6.47
C ASP A 121 -2.96 -35.34 -7.85
N ILE A 122 -3.66 -34.71 -8.79
CA ILE A 122 -3.08 -34.29 -10.07
C ILE A 122 -1.91 -33.32 -9.86
N PHE A 123 -2.06 -32.33 -8.97
CA PHE A 123 -0.97 -31.40 -8.65
C PHE A 123 0.22 -32.11 -8.00
N LEU A 124 -0.01 -32.99 -7.02
CA LEU A 124 1.06 -33.73 -6.36
C LEU A 124 1.80 -34.68 -7.32
N LYS A 125 1.07 -35.31 -8.25
CA LYS A 125 1.66 -36.08 -9.35
C LYS A 125 2.55 -35.19 -10.22
N PHE A 126 2.06 -34.02 -10.64
CA PHE A 126 2.85 -33.07 -11.43
C PHE A 126 4.14 -32.64 -10.72
N VAL A 127 4.09 -32.41 -9.41
CA VAL A 127 5.30 -32.11 -8.61
C VAL A 127 6.28 -33.28 -8.68
N ASN A 128 5.83 -34.52 -8.49
CA ASN A 128 6.68 -35.70 -8.58
C ASN A 128 7.31 -35.87 -9.97
N ASP A 129 6.51 -35.70 -11.04
CA ASP A 129 6.99 -35.82 -12.41
C ASP A 129 8.04 -34.73 -12.73
N CYS A 130 7.83 -33.50 -12.25
CA CYS A 130 8.83 -32.43 -12.34
C CYS A 130 10.14 -32.82 -11.64
N ARG A 131 10.07 -33.43 -10.45
CA ARG A 131 11.29 -33.88 -9.74
C ARG A 131 12.00 -35.00 -10.48
N GLN A 132 11.28 -35.95 -11.06
CA GLN A 132 11.86 -37.06 -11.82
C GLN A 132 12.66 -36.60 -13.05
N ILE A 133 12.26 -35.49 -13.68
CA ILE A 133 13.00 -34.89 -14.81
C ILE A 133 14.04 -33.86 -14.37
N GLY A 134 14.32 -33.74 -13.06
CA GLY A 134 15.39 -32.90 -12.53
C GLY A 134 15.03 -31.42 -12.33
N ILE A 135 13.76 -31.02 -12.33
CA ILE A 135 13.36 -29.68 -11.90
C ILE A 135 13.49 -29.62 -10.37
N THR A 136 14.34 -28.73 -9.87
CA THR A 136 14.61 -28.59 -8.42
C THR A 136 14.09 -27.28 -7.83
N CYS A 137 13.76 -26.28 -8.66
CA CYS A 137 13.21 -25.03 -8.18
C CYS A 137 11.84 -25.20 -7.49
N PRO A 138 11.41 -24.26 -6.64
CA PRO A 138 10.13 -24.37 -5.95
C PRO A 138 8.95 -24.32 -6.94
N ILE A 139 7.93 -25.13 -6.66
CA ILE A 139 6.69 -25.20 -7.43
C ILE A 139 5.56 -24.73 -6.51
N VAL A 140 4.91 -23.63 -6.87
CA VAL A 140 3.87 -22.98 -6.07
C VAL A 140 2.50 -23.31 -6.69
N PRO A 141 1.58 -23.93 -5.94
CA PRO A 141 0.24 -24.25 -6.42
C PRO A 141 -0.59 -22.98 -6.62
N GLY A 142 -1.17 -22.83 -7.80
CA GLY A 142 -2.21 -21.84 -8.08
C GLY A 142 -3.58 -22.32 -7.61
N ILE A 143 -4.16 -21.64 -6.62
CA ILE A 143 -5.47 -21.98 -6.03
C ILE A 143 -6.43 -20.84 -6.34
N MET A 144 -7.53 -21.14 -7.04
CA MET A 144 -8.60 -20.18 -7.31
C MET A 144 -9.83 -20.53 -6.46
N PRO A 145 -10.19 -19.71 -5.45
CA PRO A 145 -11.42 -19.92 -4.71
C PRO A 145 -12.65 -19.77 -5.61
N ILE A 146 -13.65 -20.65 -5.42
CA ILE A 146 -14.93 -20.57 -6.14
C ILE A 146 -15.76 -19.44 -5.50
N ASN A 147 -15.88 -18.31 -6.20
CA ASN A 147 -16.63 -17.14 -5.71
C ASN A 147 -18.10 -17.10 -6.18
N ASN A 148 -18.37 -17.62 -7.38
CA ASN A 148 -19.70 -17.76 -7.97
C ASN A 148 -19.69 -18.84 -9.06
N TYR A 149 -20.84 -19.46 -9.31
CA TYR A 149 -20.93 -20.64 -10.18
C TYR A 149 -20.62 -20.33 -11.65
N LYS A 150 -21.21 -19.26 -12.21
CA LYS A 150 -21.04 -18.90 -13.63
C LYS A 150 -19.58 -18.55 -13.97
N GLY A 151 -18.93 -17.76 -13.10
CA GLY A 151 -17.53 -17.38 -13.23
C GLY A 151 -16.60 -18.58 -13.12
N PHE A 152 -16.91 -19.52 -12.21
CA PHE A 152 -16.20 -20.79 -12.08
C PHE A 152 -16.27 -21.61 -13.37
N VAL A 153 -17.47 -21.92 -13.86
CA VAL A 153 -17.68 -22.70 -15.11
C VAL A 153 -16.97 -22.06 -16.31
N ARG A 154 -17.07 -20.72 -16.44
CA ARG A 154 -16.41 -20.00 -17.54
C ARG A 154 -14.89 -20.12 -17.45
N MET A 155 -14.31 -19.94 -16.28
CA MET A 155 -12.86 -19.96 -16.10
C MET A 155 -12.30 -21.37 -16.32
N THR A 156 -12.94 -22.40 -15.74
CA THR A 156 -12.49 -23.79 -15.88
C THR A 156 -12.65 -24.29 -17.30
N GLY A 157 -13.72 -23.87 -18.01
CA GLY A 157 -13.88 -24.12 -19.44
C GLY A 157 -12.77 -23.47 -20.29
N PHE A 158 -12.43 -22.21 -20.02
CA PHE A 158 -11.35 -21.51 -20.72
C PHE A 158 -9.98 -22.17 -20.48
N CYS A 159 -9.70 -22.57 -19.24
CA CYS A 159 -8.45 -23.25 -18.88
C CYS A 159 -8.45 -24.75 -19.22
N LYS A 160 -9.57 -25.32 -19.66
CA LYS A 160 -9.79 -26.77 -19.85
C LYS A 160 -9.40 -27.60 -18.61
N THR A 161 -9.66 -27.06 -17.43
CA THR A 161 -9.35 -27.69 -16.13
C THR A 161 -10.32 -28.82 -15.83
N LYS A 162 -9.83 -30.00 -15.45
CA LYS A 162 -10.67 -31.12 -15.00
C LYS A 162 -11.30 -30.80 -13.65
N ILE A 163 -12.63 -30.96 -13.58
CA ILE A 163 -13.39 -30.78 -12.36
C ILE A 163 -13.82 -32.16 -11.83
N PRO A 164 -13.36 -32.56 -10.62
CA PRO A 164 -13.89 -33.74 -9.94
C PRO A 164 -15.42 -33.76 -9.89
N ALA A 165 -16.03 -34.91 -10.18
CA ALA A 165 -17.49 -35.04 -10.28
C ALA A 165 -18.20 -34.67 -8.97
N GLU A 166 -17.57 -34.94 -7.83
CA GLU A 166 -18.02 -34.54 -6.49
C GLU A 166 -18.17 -33.02 -6.33
N ILE A 167 -17.32 -32.22 -6.96
CA ILE A 167 -17.40 -30.76 -6.91
C ILE A 167 -18.61 -30.27 -7.69
N THR A 168 -18.83 -30.81 -8.90
CA THR A 168 -20.00 -30.48 -9.71
C THR A 168 -21.29 -30.89 -8.99
N ALA A 169 -21.34 -32.11 -8.46
CA ALA A 169 -22.50 -32.63 -7.72
C ALA A 169 -22.82 -31.79 -6.46
N ALA A 170 -21.81 -31.27 -5.77
CA ALA A 170 -22.00 -30.39 -4.61
C ALA A 170 -22.46 -28.98 -5.00
N LEU A 171 -22.03 -28.46 -6.16
CA LEU A 171 -22.37 -27.11 -6.64
C LEU A 171 -23.74 -27.03 -7.31
N ASP A 172 -24.15 -28.07 -8.05
CA ASP A 172 -25.42 -28.10 -8.79
C ASP A 172 -26.66 -27.70 -7.99
N PRO A 173 -26.89 -28.20 -6.75
CA PRO A 173 -28.08 -27.82 -5.97
C PRO A 173 -28.00 -26.39 -5.42
N ILE A 174 -26.82 -25.79 -5.34
CA ILE A 174 -26.60 -24.45 -4.75
C ILE A 174 -26.22 -23.38 -5.79
N LYS A 175 -26.16 -23.72 -7.08
CA LYS A 175 -25.61 -22.87 -8.15
C LYS A 175 -26.23 -21.48 -8.28
N ASP A 176 -27.50 -21.34 -7.86
CA ASP A 176 -28.26 -20.08 -7.90
C ASP A 176 -28.21 -19.31 -6.56
N ASN A 177 -27.50 -19.83 -5.55
CA ASN A 177 -27.25 -19.17 -4.26
C ASN A 177 -25.76 -18.79 -4.15
N GLU A 178 -25.46 -17.51 -4.41
CA GLU A 178 -24.09 -16.99 -4.40
C GLU A 178 -23.39 -17.12 -3.04
N GLU A 179 -24.13 -16.98 -1.94
CA GLU A 179 -23.55 -17.11 -0.60
C GLU A 179 -23.16 -18.55 -0.31
N ALA A 180 -24.03 -19.51 -0.65
CA ALA A 180 -23.76 -20.93 -0.48
C ALA A 180 -22.59 -21.39 -1.37
N VAL A 181 -22.54 -20.96 -2.64
CA VAL A 181 -21.43 -21.26 -3.55
C VAL A 181 -20.10 -20.73 -3.02
N LYS A 182 -20.09 -19.50 -2.50
CA LYS A 182 -18.89 -18.90 -1.92
C LYS A 182 -18.45 -19.63 -0.65
N ALA A 183 -19.38 -19.99 0.23
CA ALA A 183 -19.09 -20.77 1.44
C ALA A 183 -18.48 -22.13 1.08
N TYR A 184 -19.04 -22.82 0.09
CA TYR A 184 -18.49 -24.06 -0.45
C TYR A 184 -17.09 -23.84 -1.04
N GLY A 185 -16.89 -22.78 -1.83
CA GLY A 185 -15.58 -22.44 -2.41
C GLY A 185 -14.49 -22.17 -1.37
N ILE A 186 -14.84 -21.51 -0.26
CA ILE A 186 -13.92 -21.31 0.89
C ILE A 186 -13.57 -22.65 1.53
N HIS A 187 -14.57 -23.51 1.78
CA HIS A 187 -14.35 -24.83 2.37
C HIS A 187 -13.45 -25.69 1.48
N LEU A 188 -13.79 -25.83 0.19
CA LEU A 188 -13.01 -26.59 -0.77
C LEU A 188 -11.57 -26.07 -0.88
N GLY A 189 -11.39 -24.75 -1.03
CA GLY A 189 -10.06 -24.13 -1.09
C GLY A 189 -9.25 -24.38 0.19
N THR A 190 -9.89 -24.37 1.35
CA THR A 190 -9.25 -24.71 2.64
C THR A 190 -8.75 -26.15 2.65
N GLU A 191 -9.59 -27.12 2.30
CA GLU A 191 -9.22 -28.54 2.32
C GLU A 191 -8.14 -28.88 1.28
N MET A 192 -8.23 -28.28 0.08
CA MET A 192 -7.16 -28.39 -0.92
C MET A 192 -5.82 -27.89 -0.38
N CYS A 193 -5.81 -26.70 0.24
CA CYS A 193 -4.60 -26.14 0.82
C CYS A 193 -4.06 -26.98 1.98
N LYS A 194 -4.92 -27.50 2.87
CA LYS A 194 -4.49 -28.40 3.96
C LYS A 194 -3.77 -29.64 3.41
N LYS A 195 -4.33 -30.29 2.39
CA LYS A 195 -3.72 -31.47 1.76
C LYS A 195 -2.37 -31.15 1.15
N ILE A 196 -2.23 -30.01 0.48
CA ILE A 196 -0.95 -29.56 -0.09
C ILE A 196 0.08 -29.21 1.00
N LEU A 197 -0.33 -28.51 2.05
CA LEU A 197 0.55 -28.17 3.18
C LEU A 197 1.05 -29.44 3.89
N ALA A 198 0.17 -30.44 4.06
CA ALA A 198 0.50 -31.72 4.66
C ALA A 198 1.50 -32.54 3.82
N SER A 199 1.60 -32.29 2.50
CA SER A 199 2.61 -32.92 1.63
C SER A 199 3.99 -32.26 1.71
N GLY A 200 4.18 -31.28 2.59
CA GLY A 200 5.45 -30.59 2.82
C GLY A 200 5.67 -29.32 1.99
N ILE A 201 4.74 -28.95 1.12
CA ILE A 201 4.78 -27.69 0.36
C ILE A 201 4.30 -26.56 1.28
N LYS A 202 5.09 -25.50 1.47
CA LYS A 202 4.80 -24.43 2.44
C LYS A 202 4.31 -23.13 1.82
N THR A 203 4.09 -23.12 0.51
CA THR A 203 3.75 -21.91 -0.25
C THR A 203 2.45 -22.14 -1.01
N LEU A 204 1.64 -21.08 -1.12
CA LEU A 204 0.35 -21.07 -1.82
C LEU A 204 0.25 -19.79 -2.66
N HIS A 205 -0.32 -19.89 -3.86
CA HIS A 205 -0.64 -18.74 -4.71
C HIS A 205 -2.16 -18.64 -4.89
N LEU A 206 -2.80 -17.63 -4.31
CA LEU A 206 -4.25 -17.44 -4.40
C LEU A 206 -4.64 -16.50 -5.55
N TYR A 207 -5.43 -16.98 -6.50
CA TYR A 207 -6.06 -16.14 -7.52
C TYR A 207 -7.27 -15.42 -6.92
N THR A 208 -7.10 -14.15 -6.55
CA THR A 208 -8.12 -13.39 -5.80
C THR A 208 -9.24 -12.83 -6.68
N LEU A 209 -9.00 -12.65 -7.99
CA LEU A 209 -9.92 -11.97 -8.90
C LEU A 209 -10.35 -10.58 -8.39
N ASN A 210 -9.44 -9.87 -7.68
CA ASN A 210 -9.70 -8.60 -6.99
C ASN A 210 -10.79 -8.68 -5.90
N MET A 211 -11.01 -9.86 -5.33
CA MET A 211 -11.93 -10.11 -4.22
C MET A 211 -11.14 -10.62 -3.00
N GLU A 212 -11.32 -9.99 -1.84
CA GLU A 212 -10.54 -10.33 -0.64
C GLU A 212 -11.18 -11.44 0.22
N LYS A 213 -12.51 -11.45 0.34
CA LYS A 213 -13.23 -12.22 1.38
C LYS A 213 -12.87 -13.70 1.39
N SER A 214 -12.91 -14.36 0.24
CA SER A 214 -12.65 -15.80 0.14
C SER A 214 -11.18 -16.14 0.40
N ALA A 215 -10.26 -15.30 -0.07
CA ALA A 215 -8.83 -15.50 0.15
C ALA A 215 -8.46 -15.32 1.63
N LEU A 216 -8.98 -14.28 2.29
CA LEU A 216 -8.78 -14.06 3.73
C LEU A 216 -9.35 -15.20 4.57
N ALA A 217 -10.59 -15.63 4.27
CA ALA A 217 -11.23 -16.72 5.00
C ALA A 217 -10.44 -18.03 4.89
N ILE A 218 -9.91 -18.36 3.71
CA ILE A 218 -9.04 -19.54 3.53
C ILE A 218 -7.77 -19.40 4.38
N LEU A 219 -7.09 -18.25 4.32
CA LEU A 219 -5.86 -18.02 5.10
C LEU A 219 -6.09 -18.10 6.62
N MET A 220 -7.22 -17.59 7.11
CA MET A 220 -7.64 -17.68 8.52
C MET A 220 -7.95 -19.13 8.92
N ASN A 221 -8.72 -19.87 8.10
CA ASN A 221 -9.04 -21.28 8.36
C ASN A 221 -7.78 -22.16 8.42
N LEU A 222 -6.74 -21.80 7.68
CA LEU A 222 -5.45 -22.47 7.70
C LEU A 222 -4.55 -22.04 8.87
N GLY A 223 -4.95 -21.03 9.65
CA GLY A 223 -4.13 -20.44 10.72
C GLY A 223 -2.87 -19.73 10.20
N LEU A 224 -2.85 -19.31 8.93
CA LEU A 224 -1.71 -18.63 8.32
C LEU A 224 -1.70 -17.12 8.59
N ILE A 225 -2.88 -16.55 8.88
CA ILE A 225 -3.04 -15.16 9.32
C ILE A 225 -3.95 -15.11 10.54
N GLU A 226 -3.67 -14.17 11.44
CA GLU A 226 -4.55 -13.77 12.52
C GLU A 226 -4.65 -12.24 12.48
N GLU A 227 -5.85 -11.70 12.26
CA GLU A 227 -6.06 -10.24 12.15
C GLU A 227 -5.55 -9.48 13.38
N SER A 228 -5.72 -10.07 14.57
CA SER A 228 -5.27 -9.50 15.83
C SER A 228 -3.75 -9.44 16.00
N LYS A 229 -2.97 -10.13 15.16
CA LYS A 229 -1.50 -10.22 15.25
C LYS A 229 -0.76 -9.48 14.13
N VAL A 230 -1.47 -8.69 13.31
CA VAL A 230 -0.84 -7.89 12.25
C VAL A 230 -0.11 -6.70 12.87
N SER A 231 1.15 -6.90 13.25
CA SER A 231 2.02 -5.83 13.74
C SER A 231 2.54 -4.99 12.58
N ARG A 232 2.40 -3.67 12.68
CA ARG A 232 3.12 -2.74 11.80
C ARG A 232 4.61 -2.68 12.20
N PRO A 233 5.57 -2.73 11.25
CA PRO A 233 6.99 -2.70 11.58
C PRO A 233 7.46 -1.31 12.05
N LEU A 234 6.85 -0.24 11.55
CA LEU A 234 7.05 1.17 11.91
C LEU A 234 5.68 1.86 12.00
N PRO A 235 5.59 3.09 12.58
CA PRO A 235 4.35 3.87 12.59
C PRO A 235 3.80 4.20 11.21
N TRP A 236 4.65 4.12 10.18
CA TRP A 236 4.31 4.30 8.77
C TRP A 236 4.73 3.06 7.96
N ARG A 237 4.13 2.87 6.78
CA ARG A 237 4.41 1.71 5.92
C ARG A 237 5.80 1.86 5.27
N PRO A 238 6.75 0.95 5.52
CA PRO A 238 8.05 1.00 4.85
C PRO A 238 7.90 0.76 3.34
N PRO A 239 8.66 1.48 2.50
CA PRO A 239 8.69 1.22 1.07
C PRO A 239 9.36 -0.15 0.81
N THR A 240 8.83 -0.91 -0.14
CA THR A 240 9.43 -2.18 -0.58
C THR A 240 10.44 -2.01 -1.70
N ASN A 241 10.76 -0.77 -2.06
CA ASN A 241 11.72 -0.45 -3.11
C ASN A 241 13.13 -0.74 -2.58
N VAL A 242 13.91 -1.51 -3.34
CA VAL A 242 15.27 -1.94 -2.98
C VAL A 242 16.23 -0.77 -2.69
N PHE A 243 16.00 0.39 -3.30
CA PHE A 243 16.82 1.58 -3.10
C PHE A 243 16.51 2.31 -1.78
N ARG A 244 15.42 1.94 -1.09
CA ARG A 244 14.90 2.60 0.13
C ARG A 244 14.85 1.72 1.37
N VAL A 245 15.38 0.50 1.30
CA VAL A 245 15.21 -0.52 2.36
C VAL A 245 15.77 -0.12 3.73
N LYS A 246 16.69 0.84 3.78
CA LYS A 246 17.28 1.36 5.03
C LYS A 246 16.54 2.54 5.64
N GLU A 247 15.55 3.09 4.93
CA GLU A 247 14.77 4.22 5.43
C GLU A 247 13.97 3.79 6.66
N ASP A 248 14.26 4.40 7.80
CA ASP A 248 13.56 4.10 9.07
C ASP A 248 13.18 5.34 9.88
N VAL A 249 13.46 6.56 9.40
CA VAL A 249 13.07 7.82 10.05
C VAL A 249 12.52 8.83 9.03
N ARG A 250 11.40 9.47 9.37
CA ARG A 250 10.72 10.48 8.54
C ARG A 250 10.22 11.69 9.33
N PRO A 251 10.05 12.86 8.71
CA PRO A 251 9.34 13.98 9.31
C PRO A 251 7.85 13.66 9.39
N ILE A 252 7.21 14.06 10.49
CA ILE A 252 5.80 13.77 10.76
C ILE A 252 4.82 14.43 9.79
N PHE A 253 5.24 15.50 9.10
CA PHE A 253 4.37 16.36 8.30
C PHE A 253 3.63 15.63 7.16
N TRP A 254 4.27 14.61 6.57
CA TRP A 254 3.65 13.79 5.53
C TRP A 254 3.04 12.47 6.05
N ALA A 255 2.81 12.32 7.35
CA ALA A 255 2.18 11.12 7.92
C ALA A 255 0.84 10.81 7.25
N ASN A 256 0.04 11.85 6.99
CA ASN A 256 -1.24 11.76 6.29
C ASN A 256 -1.10 11.78 4.76
N ARG A 257 0.11 11.97 4.19
CA ARG A 257 0.35 12.05 2.74
C ARG A 257 1.57 11.24 2.29
N PRO A 258 1.60 9.93 2.58
CA PRO A 258 2.77 9.09 2.32
C PRO A 258 3.15 9.03 0.84
N LYS A 259 2.20 9.13 -0.11
CA LYS A 259 2.53 9.10 -1.55
C LYS A 259 3.26 10.37 -1.96
N SER A 260 2.81 11.53 -1.49
CA SER A 260 3.51 12.80 -1.71
C SER A 260 4.95 12.74 -1.22
N TYR A 261 5.17 12.26 0.02
CA TYR A 261 6.52 12.11 0.55
C TYR A 261 7.42 11.23 -0.33
N ILE A 262 6.92 10.07 -0.78
CA ILE A 262 7.67 9.19 -1.67
C ILE A 262 8.03 9.92 -2.98
N THR A 263 7.07 10.59 -3.61
CA THR A 263 7.28 11.38 -4.83
C THR A 263 8.36 12.44 -4.66
N ARG A 264 8.34 13.19 -3.55
CA ARG A 264 9.27 14.31 -3.30
C ARG A 264 10.69 13.84 -2.95
N THR A 265 10.82 12.60 -2.51
CA THR A 265 12.11 12.02 -2.11
C THR A 265 12.66 11.03 -3.15
N LEU A 266 11.97 10.83 -4.29
CA LEU A 266 12.30 9.78 -5.27
C LEU A 266 13.72 9.90 -5.84
N GLY A 267 14.22 11.13 -6.00
CA GLY A 267 15.56 11.43 -6.47
C GLY A 267 16.66 11.45 -5.40
N TRP A 268 16.39 10.98 -4.18
CA TRP A 268 17.41 10.91 -3.13
C TRP A 268 18.38 9.75 -3.37
N ASP A 269 19.68 10.03 -3.29
CA ASP A 269 20.75 9.02 -3.39
C ASP A 269 20.83 8.14 -2.15
N GLN A 270 20.55 8.72 -0.98
CA GLN A 270 20.55 8.03 0.31
C GLN A 270 19.29 8.38 1.08
N TYR A 271 18.82 7.43 1.89
CA TYR A 271 17.64 7.62 2.73
C TYR A 271 18.05 7.62 4.20
N PRO A 272 17.43 8.48 5.04
CA PRO A 272 17.78 8.59 6.46
C PRO A 272 17.64 7.26 7.21
N HIS A 273 18.65 6.95 8.02
CA HIS A 273 18.70 5.75 8.85
C HIS A 273 19.14 6.12 10.27
N GLY A 274 18.41 5.66 11.28
CA GLY A 274 18.67 5.94 12.69
C GLY A 274 18.32 7.37 13.12
N ARG A 275 19.14 8.36 12.74
CA ARG A 275 18.90 9.79 13.06
C ARG A 275 18.62 10.61 11.81
N TRP A 276 17.63 11.49 11.90
CA TRP A 276 17.39 12.48 10.85
C TRP A 276 18.54 13.50 10.81
N GLY A 277 19.03 13.81 9.61
CA GLY A 277 20.13 14.77 9.37
C GLY A 277 21.52 14.17 9.19
N ASP A 278 21.72 12.86 9.40
CA ASP A 278 23.02 12.17 9.16
C ASP A 278 23.27 11.92 7.65
N SER A 279 22.21 11.96 6.85
CA SER A 279 22.27 11.83 5.40
C SER A 279 22.52 13.18 4.73
N ARG A 280 23.57 13.27 3.91
CA ARG A 280 23.89 14.43 3.02
C ARG A 280 22.85 14.60 1.91
N ASN A 281 21.59 14.84 2.28
CA ASN A 281 20.48 14.63 1.36
C ASN A 281 20.24 15.80 0.40
N PRO A 282 19.96 15.50 -0.88
CA PRO A 282 19.53 16.49 -1.83
C PRO A 282 18.19 17.11 -1.40
N SER A 283 17.98 18.36 -1.82
CA SER A 283 16.72 19.08 -1.61
C SER A 283 15.52 18.23 -2.01
N TYR A 284 14.42 18.32 -1.28
CA TYR A 284 13.15 17.72 -1.70
C TYR A 284 12.81 18.16 -3.13
N GLY A 285 12.41 17.20 -3.97
CA GLY A 285 11.97 17.48 -5.33
C GLY A 285 10.66 18.29 -5.34
N ALA A 286 10.48 19.10 -6.38
CA ALA A 286 9.21 19.76 -6.65
C ALA A 286 8.11 18.70 -6.89
N LEU A 287 6.88 18.98 -6.47
CA LEU A 287 5.75 18.13 -6.81
C LEU A 287 5.38 18.38 -8.28
N THR A 288 5.97 17.61 -9.20
CA THR A 288 5.78 17.84 -10.65
C THR A 288 4.51 17.20 -11.20
N ASP A 289 3.86 16.28 -10.46
CA ASP A 289 2.74 15.48 -10.96
C ASP A 289 1.56 15.44 -9.99
N HIS A 290 0.60 16.34 -10.20
CA HIS A 290 -0.72 16.29 -9.55
C HIS A 290 -1.74 15.43 -10.34
N GLN A 291 -1.32 14.75 -11.44
CA GLN A 291 -2.27 14.25 -12.45
C GLN A 291 -2.30 12.71 -12.64
N PHE A 292 -1.35 11.93 -12.10
CA PHE A 292 -1.31 10.47 -12.36
C PHE A 292 -1.97 9.57 -11.30
N THR A 293 -2.38 10.10 -10.15
CA THR A 293 -3.22 9.33 -9.22
C THR A 293 -4.68 9.44 -9.65
N ARG A 294 -5.17 8.51 -10.50
CA ARG A 294 -6.58 8.43 -10.90
C ARG A 294 -7.52 8.63 -9.68
N PRO A 295 -8.22 9.76 -9.57
CA PRO A 295 -9.00 10.12 -8.39
C PRO A 295 -10.46 9.63 -8.51
N ARG A 296 -10.72 8.47 -9.14
CA ARG A 296 -12.12 8.12 -9.47
C ARG A 296 -12.98 7.87 -8.22
N GLY A 297 -12.43 7.30 -7.15
CA GLY A 297 -13.17 7.09 -5.89
C GLY A 297 -13.00 8.23 -4.89
N ARG A 298 -11.76 8.56 -4.52
CA ARG A 298 -11.47 9.56 -3.49
C ARG A 298 -11.82 10.99 -3.92
N GLY A 299 -11.64 11.34 -5.20
CA GLY A 299 -12.05 12.65 -5.71
C GLY A 299 -13.57 12.84 -5.61
N LYS A 300 -14.35 11.79 -5.91
CA LYS A 300 -15.81 11.80 -5.76
C LYS A 300 -16.23 11.99 -4.30
N LYS A 301 -15.63 11.23 -3.39
CA LYS A 301 -15.92 11.33 -1.95
C LYS A 301 -15.55 12.70 -1.37
N LEU A 302 -14.38 13.22 -1.75
CA LEU A 302 -13.96 14.56 -1.34
C LEU A 302 -14.90 15.63 -1.90
N GLN A 303 -15.36 15.49 -3.15
CA GLN A 303 -16.37 16.36 -3.74
C GLN A 303 -17.69 16.31 -2.95
N GLU A 304 -18.20 15.11 -2.66
CA GLU A 304 -19.45 14.91 -1.92
C GLU A 304 -19.38 15.47 -0.49
N GLU A 305 -18.26 15.24 0.20
CA GLU A 305 -18.10 15.66 1.58
C GLU A 305 -17.74 17.16 1.68
N TRP A 306 -16.77 17.68 0.91
CA TRP A 306 -16.14 18.99 1.14
C TRP A 306 -16.57 20.12 0.18
N ALA A 307 -17.26 19.82 -0.93
CA ALA A 307 -17.78 20.85 -1.85
C ALA A 307 -19.15 21.40 -1.41
N VAL A 308 -19.29 21.72 -0.12
CA VAL A 308 -20.49 22.34 0.46
C VAL A 308 -20.29 23.86 0.47
N PRO A 309 -21.30 24.67 0.11
CA PRO A 309 -21.15 26.13 0.08
C PRO A 309 -20.66 26.71 1.41
N LEU A 310 -19.63 27.55 1.35
CA LEU A 310 -19.01 28.20 2.50
C LEU A 310 -19.33 29.69 2.49
N LYS A 311 -19.95 30.21 3.55
CA LYS A 311 -20.32 31.63 3.69
C LYS A 311 -19.39 32.36 4.65
N SER A 312 -18.74 31.62 5.54
CA SER A 312 -18.00 32.16 6.68
C SER A 312 -16.82 31.26 7.09
N VAL A 313 -15.92 31.79 7.91
CA VAL A 313 -14.78 31.02 8.46
C VAL A 313 -15.27 29.96 9.44
N GLU A 314 -16.42 30.19 10.06
CA GLU A 314 -17.12 29.26 10.93
C GLU A 314 -17.54 28.01 10.16
N ASP A 315 -18.04 28.16 8.92
CA ASP A 315 -18.37 27.00 8.05
C ASP A 315 -17.12 26.16 7.73
N ILE A 316 -15.97 26.82 7.51
CA ILE A 316 -14.69 26.12 7.33
C ILE A 316 -14.34 25.35 8.60
N SER A 317 -14.42 25.98 9.77
CA SER A 317 -14.13 25.35 11.07
C SER A 317 -15.04 24.16 11.36
N GLU A 318 -16.31 24.25 10.97
CA GLU A 318 -17.27 23.17 11.07
C GLU A 318 -16.84 21.95 10.24
N ARG A 319 -16.20 22.15 9.08
CA ARG A 319 -15.70 21.03 8.27
C ARG A 319 -14.62 20.22 8.96
N PHE A 320 -13.66 20.88 9.59
CA PHE A 320 -12.62 20.20 10.36
C PHE A 320 -13.20 19.52 11.61
N THR A 321 -14.17 20.18 12.25
CA THR A 321 -14.90 19.63 13.40
C THR A 321 -15.62 18.34 13.02
N ASN A 322 -16.41 18.37 11.94
CA ASN A 322 -17.16 17.21 11.44
C ASN A 322 -16.22 16.05 11.04
N PHE A 323 -14.99 16.33 10.59
CA PHE A 323 -13.99 15.29 10.33
C PHE A 323 -13.51 14.64 11.64
N CYS A 324 -13.21 15.44 12.66
CA CYS A 324 -12.77 14.93 13.96
C CYS A 324 -13.89 14.19 14.72
N GLU A 325 -15.16 14.55 14.49
CA GLU A 325 -16.33 13.80 15.01
C GLU A 325 -16.61 12.50 14.23
N GLY A 326 -15.86 12.22 13.16
CA GLY A 326 -16.07 11.05 12.30
C GLY A 326 -17.29 11.13 11.39
N LYS A 327 -17.96 12.30 11.30
CA LYS A 327 -19.06 12.54 10.35
C LYS A 327 -18.56 12.58 8.91
N LEU A 328 -17.29 12.96 8.73
CA LEU A 328 -16.59 12.94 7.45
C LEU A 328 -15.50 11.90 7.51
N THR A 329 -15.25 11.27 6.39
CA THR A 329 -14.25 10.20 6.33
C THR A 329 -13.13 10.51 5.34
N SER A 330 -13.16 11.66 4.66
CA SER A 330 -12.08 12.18 3.82
C SER A 330 -11.60 13.56 4.30
N SER A 331 -10.38 13.94 3.93
CA SER A 331 -9.82 15.28 4.16
C SER A 331 -8.90 15.70 2.98
N PRO A 332 -8.90 16.98 2.56
CA PRO A 332 -7.97 17.49 1.55
C PRO A 332 -6.50 17.25 1.93
N TRP A 333 -6.19 17.30 3.23
CA TRP A 333 -4.83 17.13 3.77
C TRP A 333 -4.45 15.67 4.04
N SER A 334 -5.36 14.71 3.89
CA SER A 334 -5.08 13.30 4.21
C SER A 334 -5.41 12.35 3.06
N GLU A 335 -4.40 11.60 2.61
CA GLU A 335 -4.47 10.44 1.72
C GLU A 335 -5.10 9.19 2.34
N LEU A 336 -5.34 9.23 3.65
CA LEU A 336 -5.95 8.16 4.42
C LEU A 336 -7.45 8.46 4.64
N ASP A 337 -8.26 7.41 4.68
CA ASP A 337 -9.68 7.53 5.03
C ASP A 337 -9.86 7.41 6.55
N GLY A 338 -10.65 8.33 7.11
CA GLY A 338 -11.00 8.37 8.53
C GLY A 338 -9.84 8.73 9.47
N LEU A 339 -10.17 8.79 10.76
CA LEU A 339 -9.20 9.00 11.83
C LEU A 339 -8.41 7.72 12.11
N GLN A 340 -7.11 7.87 12.36
CA GLN A 340 -6.27 6.76 12.80
C GLN A 340 -6.66 6.32 14.23
N PRO A 341 -6.43 5.05 14.61
CA PRO A 341 -6.80 4.56 15.94
C PRO A 341 -6.26 5.40 17.10
N GLU A 342 -5.04 5.93 16.98
CA GLU A 342 -4.43 6.80 18.00
C GLU A 342 -5.11 8.17 18.11
N THR A 343 -5.66 8.70 17.01
CA THR A 343 -6.35 10.00 17.00
C THR A 343 -7.64 9.96 17.82
N LYS A 344 -8.29 8.79 17.91
CA LYS A 344 -9.49 8.59 18.74
C LYS A 344 -9.23 8.75 20.24
N ILE A 345 -7.96 8.81 20.67
CA ILE A 345 -7.60 9.08 22.07
C ILE A 345 -7.79 10.56 22.41
N ILE A 346 -7.73 11.44 21.39
CA ILE A 346 -7.70 12.90 21.55
C ILE A 346 -8.74 13.62 20.66
N ASP A 347 -9.68 12.91 20.06
CA ASP A 347 -10.64 13.45 19.09
C ASP A 347 -11.56 14.50 19.71
N ASP A 348 -12.06 14.28 20.93
CA ASP A 348 -12.84 15.27 21.69
C ASP A 348 -12.10 16.60 21.88
N GLN A 349 -10.79 16.54 22.13
CA GLN A 349 -9.95 17.72 22.27
C GLN A 349 -9.75 18.40 20.92
N LEU A 350 -9.51 17.62 19.85
CA LEU A 350 -9.41 18.13 18.48
C LEU A 350 -10.70 18.84 18.04
N VAL A 351 -11.87 18.27 18.33
CA VAL A 351 -13.18 18.88 18.07
C VAL A 351 -13.27 20.26 18.72
N LYS A 352 -12.93 20.38 20.01
CA LYS A 352 -13.01 21.64 20.76
C LYS A 352 -12.10 22.73 20.18
N ILE A 353 -10.88 22.39 19.76
CA ILE A 353 -9.95 23.39 19.21
C ILE A 353 -10.31 23.77 17.76
N ASN A 354 -10.85 22.84 16.97
CA ASN A 354 -11.36 23.15 15.63
C ASN A 354 -12.57 24.08 15.69
N GLN A 355 -13.49 23.89 16.65
CA GLN A 355 -14.61 24.80 16.90
C GLN A 355 -14.15 26.22 17.28
N LYS A 356 -12.96 26.34 17.88
CA LYS A 356 -12.31 27.62 18.18
C LYS A 356 -11.50 28.19 17.01
N GLY A 357 -11.54 27.60 15.82
CA GLY A 357 -10.84 28.08 14.63
C GLY A 357 -9.34 27.76 14.58
N PHE A 358 -8.89 26.76 15.35
CA PHE A 358 -7.57 26.15 15.20
C PHE A 358 -7.70 24.88 14.36
N LEU A 359 -7.50 25.01 13.05
CA LEU A 359 -7.88 24.03 12.03
C LEU A 359 -6.84 22.93 11.88
N THR A 360 -7.03 21.80 12.57
CA THR A 360 -6.02 20.73 12.70
C THR A 360 -5.91 19.86 11.45
N ILE A 361 -4.69 19.60 10.98
CA ILE A 361 -4.42 18.72 9.83
C ILE A 361 -3.58 17.49 10.17
N ASN A 362 -2.95 17.47 11.35
CA ASN A 362 -2.15 16.35 11.83
C ASN A 362 -2.05 16.38 13.37
N SER A 363 -1.94 15.21 14.00
CA SER A 363 -1.91 15.08 15.45
C SER A 363 -1.44 13.70 15.90
N GLN A 364 -0.80 13.61 17.05
CA GLN A 364 -0.59 12.34 17.77
C GLN A 364 -0.69 12.55 19.28
N PRO A 365 -1.20 11.58 20.06
CA PRO A 365 -1.26 11.67 21.52
C PRO A 365 0.13 11.53 22.17
N ALA A 366 0.24 11.91 23.45
CA ALA A 366 1.38 11.49 24.26
C ALA A 366 1.26 10.00 24.62
N VAL A 367 2.35 9.26 24.54
CA VAL A 367 2.43 7.84 24.90
C VAL A 367 3.67 7.63 25.75
N ASN A 368 3.46 7.06 26.95
CA ASN A 368 4.53 6.81 27.91
C ASN A 368 4.72 5.32 28.16
N GLY A 369 5.49 4.66 27.29
CA GLY A 369 5.87 3.26 27.46
C GLY A 369 4.70 2.30 27.30
N GLU A 370 3.93 2.43 26.23
CA GLU A 370 2.86 1.49 25.88
C GLU A 370 3.45 0.23 25.24
N LYS A 371 2.76 -0.91 25.35
CA LYS A 371 3.22 -2.16 24.74
C LYS A 371 3.35 -2.02 23.22
N SER A 372 4.44 -2.53 22.66
CA SER A 372 4.73 -2.43 21.21
C SER A 372 3.76 -3.22 20.32
N ASP A 373 2.96 -4.13 20.87
CA ASP A 373 1.87 -4.85 20.22
C ASP A 373 0.48 -4.28 20.57
N SER A 374 0.42 -3.09 21.17
CA SER A 374 -0.84 -2.39 21.41
C SER A 374 -1.59 -2.11 20.10
N PRO A 375 -2.91 -2.38 20.03
CA PRO A 375 -3.69 -2.19 18.81
C PRO A 375 -3.87 -0.73 18.40
N THR A 376 -3.67 0.23 19.32
CA THR A 376 -3.87 1.66 19.05
C THR A 376 -2.59 2.35 18.57
N VAL A 377 -1.48 2.14 19.29
CA VAL A 377 -0.22 2.86 19.07
C VAL A 377 0.97 1.93 18.81
N GLY A 378 0.84 0.63 19.02
CA GLY A 378 1.94 -0.34 18.91
C GLY A 378 2.56 -0.46 17.52
N TRP A 379 3.87 -0.70 17.47
CA TRP A 379 4.66 -1.00 16.28
C TRP A 379 6.00 -1.67 16.67
N GLY A 380 6.68 -2.29 15.71
CA GLY A 380 8.03 -2.84 15.90
C GLY A 380 8.10 -4.30 16.39
N GLY A 381 6.94 -4.96 16.52
CA GLY A 381 6.80 -6.34 16.97
C GLY A 381 6.61 -6.46 18.49
N PRO A 382 6.25 -7.64 19.01
CA PRO A 382 5.91 -7.83 20.42
C PRO A 382 7.12 -7.74 21.36
N GLY A 383 6.86 -7.45 22.65
CA GLY A 383 7.85 -7.50 23.72
C GLY A 383 8.65 -6.22 23.97
N GLY A 384 8.42 -5.17 23.19
CA GLY A 384 9.00 -3.84 23.38
C GLY A 384 8.02 -2.84 23.97
N TYR A 385 8.47 -1.59 24.00
CA TYR A 385 7.71 -0.43 24.45
C TYR A 385 7.85 0.73 23.47
N VAL A 386 6.75 1.44 23.24
CA VAL A 386 6.68 2.60 22.34
C VAL A 386 6.35 3.86 23.10
N TYR A 387 6.84 4.98 22.59
CA TYR A 387 6.74 6.30 23.20
C TYR A 387 6.41 7.36 22.16
N GLN A 388 5.63 8.35 22.55
CA GLN A 388 5.24 9.48 21.70
C GLN A 388 5.20 10.76 22.53
N LYS A 389 5.74 11.85 21.98
CA LYS A 389 5.43 13.22 22.42
C LYS A 389 4.09 13.63 21.83
N ALA A 390 3.28 14.38 22.56
CA ALA A 390 2.06 14.96 21.98
C ALA A 390 2.44 15.93 20.85
N TYR A 391 1.76 15.81 19.72
CA TYR A 391 1.97 16.64 18.53
C TYR A 391 0.64 17.19 18.02
N LEU A 392 0.68 18.44 17.55
CA LEU A 392 -0.44 19.07 16.89
C LEU A 392 0.04 19.92 15.72
N GLU A 393 -0.64 19.83 14.60
CA GLU A 393 -0.41 20.66 13.43
C GLU A 393 -1.72 21.28 12.94
N LEU A 394 -1.73 22.59 12.75
CA LEU A 394 -2.96 23.32 12.49
C LEU A 394 -2.75 24.61 11.69
N PHE A 395 -3.81 25.08 11.04
CA PHE A 395 -3.91 26.43 10.53
C PHE A 395 -4.69 27.33 11.50
N CYS A 396 -4.24 28.57 11.70
CA CYS A 396 -5.01 29.57 12.44
C CYS A 396 -4.74 30.99 11.95
N ALA A 397 -5.67 31.91 12.25
CA ALA A 397 -5.49 33.34 11.98
C ALA A 397 -4.39 33.94 12.89
N LYS A 398 -3.78 35.04 12.44
CA LYS A 398 -2.65 35.68 13.13
C LYS A 398 -2.97 36.11 14.57
N ASP A 399 -4.16 36.64 14.81
CA ASP A 399 -4.63 37.04 16.14
C ASP A 399 -4.75 35.84 17.10
N LYS A 400 -5.19 34.68 16.59
CA LYS A 400 -5.23 33.42 17.36
C LYS A 400 -3.83 32.88 17.60
N LEU A 401 -2.93 32.95 16.62
CA LEU A 401 -1.53 32.59 16.79
C LEU A 401 -0.87 33.43 17.90
N ASP A 402 -1.08 34.74 17.90
CA ASP A 402 -0.49 35.63 18.90
C ASP A 402 -0.97 35.30 20.32
N GLN A 403 -2.27 35.02 20.49
CA GLN A 403 -2.82 34.57 21.77
C GLN A 403 -2.25 33.22 22.21
N LEU A 404 -2.12 32.27 21.27
CA LEU A 404 -1.54 30.95 21.54
C LEU A 404 -0.07 31.06 21.94
N VAL A 405 0.73 31.84 21.22
CA VAL A 405 2.15 32.07 21.53
C VAL A 405 2.33 32.72 22.90
N GLU A 406 1.46 33.66 23.27
CA GLU A 406 1.47 34.25 24.61
C GLU A 406 1.18 33.21 25.70
N LYS A 407 0.14 32.38 25.52
CA LYS A 407 -0.20 31.30 26.45
C LYS A 407 0.93 30.27 26.57
N ILE A 408 1.59 29.92 25.46
CA ILE A 408 2.71 28.96 25.43
C ILE A 408 3.87 29.38 26.34
N LYS A 409 4.07 30.69 26.60
CA LYS A 409 5.13 31.15 27.54
C LYS A 409 4.97 30.58 28.95
N ALA A 410 3.76 30.21 29.37
CA ALA A 410 3.49 29.55 30.64
C ALA A 410 3.81 28.05 30.65
N PHE A 411 4.08 27.46 29.48
CA PHE A 411 4.34 26.02 29.30
C PHE A 411 5.74 25.81 28.71
N PRO A 412 6.80 25.78 29.55
CA PRO A 412 8.19 25.73 29.08
C PRO A 412 8.55 24.46 28.28
N ALA A 413 7.77 23.38 28.41
CA ALA A 413 7.96 22.16 27.64
C ALA A 413 7.36 22.23 26.22
N LEU A 414 6.49 23.21 25.94
CA LEU A 414 5.88 23.38 24.62
C LEU A 414 6.84 24.08 23.66
N THR A 415 7.04 23.44 22.52
CA THR A 415 7.80 24.00 21.40
C THR A 415 6.90 24.18 20.19
N TYR A 416 7.13 25.25 19.43
CA TYR A 416 6.34 25.54 18.24
C TYR A 416 7.17 26.10 17.08
N ILE A 417 6.67 25.87 15.87
CA ILE A 417 7.10 26.53 14.62
C ILE A 417 5.84 27.01 13.93
N ALA A 418 5.75 28.29 13.61
CA ALA A 418 4.66 28.89 12.84
C ALA A 418 5.21 29.52 11.57
N VAL A 419 4.50 29.37 10.45
CA VAL A 419 4.89 30.00 9.17
C VAL A 419 3.66 30.35 8.33
N ASN A 420 3.65 31.51 7.69
CA ASN A 420 2.61 31.85 6.71
C ASN A 420 3.01 31.41 5.29
N LYS A 421 2.10 31.62 4.32
CA LYS A 421 2.33 31.29 2.92
C LYS A 421 3.59 31.98 2.35
N ASP A 422 3.79 33.25 2.72
CA ASP A 422 4.87 34.11 2.23
C ASP A 422 6.23 33.79 2.88
N GLY A 423 6.27 32.91 3.89
CA GLY A 423 7.50 32.46 4.56
C GLY A 423 7.88 33.24 5.81
N GLU A 424 7.05 34.18 6.28
CA GLU A 424 7.22 34.80 7.59
C GLU A 424 7.02 33.73 8.66
N SER A 425 8.02 33.55 9.54
CA SER A 425 8.03 32.48 10.53
C SER A 425 8.33 32.95 11.94
N PHE A 426 7.71 32.27 12.91
CA PHE A 426 7.88 32.46 14.34
C PHE A 426 8.19 31.11 14.98
N SER A 427 9.15 31.05 15.89
CA SER A 427 9.56 29.80 16.52
C SER A 427 10.22 30.07 17.87
N ASN A 428 10.02 29.17 18.83
CA ASN A 428 10.81 29.12 20.06
C ASN A 428 11.90 28.03 20.04
N ILE A 429 12.13 27.40 18.89
CA ILE A 429 13.22 26.43 18.65
C ILE A 429 14.21 26.92 17.59
N PRO A 430 15.48 26.45 17.64
CA PRO A 430 16.47 26.76 16.61
C PRO A 430 16.06 26.34 15.19
N ALA A 431 16.54 27.06 14.17
CA ALA A 431 16.21 26.82 12.78
C ALA A 431 16.63 25.44 12.23
N ASN A 432 17.62 24.79 12.84
CA ASN A 432 18.10 23.46 12.46
C ASN A 432 17.74 22.38 13.51
N ALA A 433 16.76 22.66 14.37
CA ALA A 433 16.35 21.71 15.39
C ALA A 433 15.62 20.52 14.76
N VAL A 434 16.05 19.33 15.18
CA VAL A 434 15.37 18.07 14.90
C VAL A 434 14.92 17.50 16.25
N ASN A 435 13.62 17.29 16.40
CA ASN A 435 13.01 16.77 17.61
C ASN A 435 12.41 15.39 17.35
N ALA A 436 12.91 14.35 18.00
CA ALA A 436 12.29 13.04 17.96
C ALA A 436 10.95 13.07 18.71
N VAL A 437 9.89 12.65 18.05
CA VAL A 437 8.52 12.67 18.60
C VAL A 437 7.91 11.29 18.74
N THR A 438 8.46 10.26 18.08
CA THR A 438 8.05 8.86 18.28
C THR A 438 9.29 7.98 18.30
N TRP A 439 9.39 7.10 19.30
CA TRP A 439 10.50 6.14 19.43
C TRP A 439 10.05 4.86 20.12
N GLY A 440 10.88 3.81 19.99
CA GLY A 440 10.62 2.50 20.56
C GLY A 440 11.88 1.84 21.08
N VAL A 441 11.71 1.08 22.16
CA VAL A 441 12.75 0.28 22.81
C VAL A 441 12.34 -1.18 22.74
N PHE A 442 13.17 -2.02 22.15
CA PHE A 442 12.84 -3.41 21.86
C PHE A 442 13.92 -4.36 22.41
N PRO A 443 13.56 -5.56 22.89
CA PRO A 443 14.54 -6.54 23.35
C PRO A 443 15.55 -6.88 22.25
N GLY A 444 16.85 -6.79 22.59
CA GLY A 444 17.95 -7.16 21.68
C GLY A 444 18.15 -6.23 20.48
N LYS A 445 17.62 -4.99 20.51
CA LYS A 445 17.80 -3.99 19.45
C LYS A 445 18.22 -2.63 20.03
N GLU A 446 18.88 -1.82 19.21
CA GLU A 446 19.05 -0.40 19.49
C GLU A 446 17.71 0.36 19.43
N ILE A 447 17.70 1.59 19.95
CA ILE A 447 16.52 2.46 19.93
C ILE A 447 16.19 2.83 18.48
N ILE A 448 14.91 2.73 18.12
CA ILE A 448 14.40 3.16 16.82
C ILE A 448 13.55 4.41 17.05
N GLN A 449 13.81 5.49 16.30
CA GLN A 449 13.10 6.77 16.42
C GLN A 449 12.53 7.22 15.06
N PRO A 450 11.42 6.61 14.61
CA PRO A 450 11.01 6.68 13.21
C PRO A 450 10.29 7.97 12.81
N THR A 451 9.98 8.84 13.76
CA THR A 451 9.24 10.07 13.50
C THR A 451 9.89 11.26 14.20
N VAL A 452 10.14 12.31 13.43
CA VAL A 452 10.73 13.57 13.90
C VAL A 452 9.90 14.79 13.48
N VAL A 453 10.09 15.88 14.20
CA VAL A 453 9.75 17.24 13.75
C VAL A 453 11.05 17.94 13.39
N ASP A 454 11.16 18.40 12.15
CA ASP A 454 12.35 19.05 11.61
C ASP A 454 11.98 20.40 10.96
N SER A 455 12.62 21.47 11.40
CA SER A 455 12.33 22.83 10.94
C SER A 455 12.56 23.01 9.43
N ALA A 456 13.61 22.40 8.86
CA ALA A 456 13.90 22.50 7.43
C ALA A 456 12.82 21.80 6.59
N SER A 457 12.44 20.57 6.97
CA SER A 457 11.36 19.83 6.33
C SER A 457 10.01 20.52 6.48
N PHE A 458 9.76 21.22 7.60
CA PHE A 458 8.52 21.98 7.79
C PHE A 458 8.40 23.14 6.79
N MET A 459 9.49 23.86 6.54
CA MET A 459 9.51 24.94 5.53
C MET A 459 9.25 24.44 4.12
N VAL A 460 9.62 23.20 3.83
CA VAL A 460 9.35 22.55 2.55
C VAL A 460 7.90 22.04 2.48
N TRP A 461 7.40 21.49 3.58
CA TRP A 461 6.03 21.01 3.70
C TRP A 461 5.00 22.14 3.58
N LYS A 462 5.31 23.33 4.13
CA LYS A 462 4.40 24.48 4.13
C LYS A 462 3.82 24.76 2.74
N ASP A 463 4.64 24.64 1.70
CA ASP A 463 4.23 24.98 0.34
C ASP A 463 3.11 24.05 -0.14
N GLU A 464 3.26 22.75 0.10
CA GLU A 464 2.20 21.77 -0.19
C GLU A 464 0.98 21.97 0.73
N ALA A 465 1.20 22.17 2.03
CA ALA A 465 0.13 22.37 3.01
C ALA A 465 -0.77 23.57 2.65
N PHE A 466 -0.15 24.69 2.25
CA PHE A 466 -0.86 25.87 1.79
C PHE A 466 -1.51 25.62 0.42
N GLU A 467 -0.81 25.00 -0.55
CA GLU A 467 -1.36 24.71 -1.88
C GLU A 467 -2.62 23.84 -1.84
N ILE A 468 -2.75 22.94 -0.87
CA ILE A 468 -3.95 22.11 -0.67
C ILE A 468 -5.22 22.94 -0.45
N TRP A 469 -5.15 24.13 0.16
CA TRP A 469 -6.32 25.02 0.28
C TRP A 469 -6.95 25.34 -1.06
N THR A 470 -6.13 25.58 -2.10
CA THR A 470 -6.62 25.98 -3.42
C THR A 470 -6.74 24.80 -4.38
N ARG A 471 -5.71 23.96 -4.48
CA ARG A 471 -5.67 22.84 -5.44
C ARG A 471 -6.18 21.52 -4.89
N GLY A 472 -6.48 21.46 -3.59
CA GLY A 472 -7.14 20.32 -2.96
C GLY A 472 -8.61 20.61 -2.69
N TRP A 473 -8.91 21.70 -1.96
CA TRP A 473 -10.27 22.06 -1.56
C TRP A 473 -10.92 23.09 -2.49
N GLY A 474 -10.25 24.21 -2.78
CA GLY A 474 -10.80 25.26 -3.62
C GLY A 474 -11.19 24.80 -5.03
N CYS A 475 -10.46 23.85 -5.61
CA CYS A 475 -10.74 23.28 -6.93
C CYS A 475 -11.96 22.35 -6.97
N LEU A 476 -12.57 22.03 -5.82
CA LEU A 476 -13.84 21.30 -5.77
C LEU A 476 -15.03 22.22 -6.12
N PHE A 477 -14.84 23.53 -6.01
CA PHE A 477 -15.84 24.53 -6.37
C PHE A 477 -15.61 25.04 -7.80
N PRO A 478 -16.68 25.44 -8.52
CA PRO A 478 -16.56 26.10 -9.81
C PRO A 478 -15.69 27.37 -9.75
N GLU A 479 -15.16 27.78 -10.89
CA GLU A 479 -14.51 29.10 -11.00
C GLU A 479 -15.51 30.22 -10.72
N GLY A 480 -15.10 31.22 -9.93
CA GLY A 480 -15.95 32.34 -9.50
C GLY A 480 -16.90 32.05 -8.34
N ASP A 481 -16.84 30.86 -7.72
CA ASP A 481 -17.63 30.55 -6.52
C ASP A 481 -17.10 31.30 -5.28
N SER A 482 -18.00 31.92 -4.51
CA SER A 482 -17.64 32.68 -3.30
C SER A 482 -16.93 31.82 -2.24
N SER A 483 -17.22 30.52 -2.19
CA SER A 483 -16.57 29.57 -1.28
C SER A 483 -15.08 29.44 -1.60
N ARG A 484 -14.73 29.45 -2.90
CA ARG A 484 -13.34 29.40 -3.37
C ARG A 484 -12.59 30.68 -3.00
N GLU A 485 -13.22 31.84 -3.19
CA GLU A 485 -12.64 33.14 -2.79
C GLU A 485 -12.38 33.21 -1.28
N LEU A 486 -13.30 32.66 -0.48
CA LEU A 486 -13.17 32.58 0.96
C LEU A 486 -11.98 31.68 1.38
N LEU A 487 -11.85 30.50 0.77
CA LEU A 487 -10.72 29.59 1.01
C LEU A 487 -9.38 30.25 0.63
N GLU A 488 -9.32 30.97 -0.49
CA GLU A 488 -8.14 31.72 -0.91
C GLU A 488 -7.79 32.86 0.06
N LYS A 489 -8.80 33.55 0.60
CA LYS A 489 -8.59 34.59 1.63
C LYS A 489 -8.04 34.00 2.93
N VAL A 490 -8.57 32.86 3.37
CA VAL A 490 -8.08 32.13 4.55
C VAL A 490 -6.63 31.67 4.32
N GLN A 491 -6.35 31.03 3.19
CA GLN A 491 -5.00 30.60 2.82
C GLN A 491 -3.97 31.74 2.88
N LYS A 492 -4.31 32.95 2.42
CA LYS A 492 -3.40 34.10 2.40
C LYS A 492 -3.15 34.72 3.78
N SER A 493 -4.07 34.57 4.73
CA SER A 493 -4.03 35.25 6.03
C SER A 493 -3.64 34.35 7.20
N TYR A 494 -3.68 33.03 7.02
CA TYR A 494 -3.46 32.07 8.08
C TYR A 494 -1.99 31.66 8.18
N TYR A 495 -1.63 31.17 9.37
CA TYR A 495 -0.36 30.56 9.69
C TYR A 495 -0.55 29.05 9.84
N LEU A 496 0.39 28.28 9.28
CA LEU A 496 0.57 26.88 9.60
C LEU A 496 1.44 26.77 10.84
N VAL A 497 1.00 26.02 11.83
CA VAL A 497 1.65 25.89 13.13
C VAL A 497 1.85 24.43 13.48
N SER A 498 3.09 24.08 13.86
CA SER A 498 3.49 22.80 14.44
C SER A 498 3.77 23.02 15.92
N LEU A 499 3.14 22.23 16.80
CA LEU A 499 3.33 22.23 18.25
C LEU A 499 3.75 20.85 18.73
N VAL A 500 4.73 20.81 19.64
CA VAL A 500 5.19 19.59 20.32
C VAL A 500 5.26 19.84 21.81
N ASP A 501 4.68 18.93 22.60
CA ASP A 501 4.91 18.88 24.05
C ASP A 501 6.06 17.93 24.38
N ASN A 502 7.15 18.49 24.90
CA ASN A 502 8.34 17.71 25.23
C ASN A 502 8.20 16.92 26.53
N ASP A 503 7.23 17.24 27.38
CA ASP A 503 6.90 16.45 28.57
C ASP A 503 5.89 15.36 28.20
N TYR A 504 6.38 14.27 27.60
CA TYR A 504 5.55 13.14 27.21
C TYR A 504 5.02 12.32 28.40
N ILE A 505 5.42 12.63 29.64
CA ILE A 505 5.02 11.91 30.84
C ILE A 505 3.84 12.61 31.52
N HIS A 506 3.92 13.93 31.67
CA HIS A 506 2.96 14.73 32.44
C HIS A 506 2.38 15.94 31.69
N GLY A 507 2.82 16.18 30.46
CA GLY A 507 2.38 17.29 29.64
C GLY A 507 0.89 17.24 29.26
N ASP A 508 0.31 18.42 29.04
CA ASP A 508 -1.04 18.61 28.51
C ASP A 508 -0.98 19.70 27.44
N LEU A 509 -0.67 19.29 26.20
CA LEU A 509 -0.64 20.19 25.04
C LEU A 509 -1.94 20.98 24.88
N PHE A 510 -3.09 20.38 25.20
CA PHE A 510 -4.39 21.01 25.04
C PHE A 510 -4.69 22.05 26.12
N ALA A 511 -3.95 22.08 27.24
CA ALA A 511 -4.07 23.12 28.25
C ALA A 511 -3.80 24.53 27.68
N ALA A 512 -2.93 24.64 26.67
CA ALA A 512 -2.64 25.90 25.99
C ALA A 512 -3.88 26.50 25.28
N PHE A 513 -4.93 25.70 25.04
CA PHE A 513 -6.13 26.09 24.31
C PHE A 513 -7.39 26.29 25.19
N LYS A 514 -7.35 25.94 26.49
CA LYS A 514 -8.56 25.91 27.34
C LYS A 514 -9.24 27.27 27.49
N GLU A 515 -8.51 28.37 27.32
CA GLU A 515 -8.99 29.75 27.50
C GLU A 515 -8.83 30.64 26.25
N LEU A 516 -8.61 30.02 25.09
CA LEU A 516 -8.53 30.69 23.77
C LEU A 516 -9.86 30.69 23.02
#